data_AF-A0AAN6D0W4-F1
#
_entry.id   AF-A0AAN6D0W4-F1
#
_cell.length_a   1.000
_cell.length_b   1.000
_cell.length_c   1.000
_cell.angle_alpha   90.00
_cell.angle_beta   90.00
_cell.angle_gamma   90.00
#
_symmetry.space_group_name_H-M   'P 1'
#
loop_
_entity.id
_entity.type
_entity.pdbx_description
1 polymer ?
#
loop_
_entity_poly.entity_id
_entity_poly.type
_entity_poly.pdbx_seq_one_letter_code
_entity_poly.pdbx_strand_id
1 'polypeptide(L)'
;MSWDQLPILISGAGIAGLLTAQALKRLEIPFIIFDRDESVSSRGQGWGITLHWALNDFLSLLPENIQHKVFKCQVLEDFHLNDSGNFVYINAGTANSLVHIPPSKRLRVRREQIRKTLLEGIDVNWSCKTMEVRATDAEVTVLCENGRTFTGKLLIGAEGSNSATRRFTNPDNYQLYDLPVRFLGSTVILTHEEYEEVSKHFDSLLFQGTIPSNDTFFWFSLLSSPAHNGTNFYECQVNFSWNCPNKTAEKFDTVEDKINVIKRVSSGLNENLMFLRDKMVAASDRFMEIRLSDWPYADFDDKQGKIILIGDACHAMVMYRGEAGNHAIADVKLFINLLEKCRKQEISWPEMIRAYKDDVKERAGPAVLLSRQACLDAHNWEKLKDFQLNKSPLLALRKK
;
A
#
# COMPACT_ATOMS: atom_id res chain seq x y z
N MET A 1 20.35 26.53 17.90
CA MET A 1 21.15 25.27 17.83
C MET A 1 21.41 24.96 16.37
N SER A 2 22.67 24.91 15.96
CA SER A 2 23.02 24.51 14.60
C SER A 2 22.58 23.05 14.38
N TRP A 3 21.90 22.77 13.28
CA TRP A 3 21.47 21.42 12.89
C TRP A 3 22.67 20.61 12.36
N ASP A 4 23.78 20.64 13.09
CA ASP A 4 25.10 20.33 12.58
C ASP A 4 25.31 18.86 12.23
N GLN A 5 25.79 18.71 10.99
CA GLN A 5 26.57 17.65 10.33
C GLN A 5 25.91 16.31 9.99
N LEU A 6 25.13 15.67 10.86
CA LEU A 6 24.69 14.29 10.56
C LEU A 6 23.38 14.21 9.75
N PRO A 7 23.34 13.43 8.66
CA PRO A 7 22.15 13.28 7.83
C PRO A 7 21.06 12.46 8.52
N ILE A 8 19.82 12.57 8.02
CA ILE A 8 18.76 11.60 8.30
C ILE A 8 18.95 10.38 7.38
N LEU A 9 18.96 9.19 7.95
CA LEU A 9 19.03 7.94 7.19
C LEU A 9 17.62 7.45 6.85
N ILE A 10 17.39 7.05 5.60
CA ILE A 10 16.14 6.45 5.13
C ILE A 10 16.47 5.07 4.57
N SER A 11 15.95 4.02 5.23
CA SER A 11 16.08 2.65 4.76
C SER A 11 14.83 2.24 3.98
N GLY A 12 14.93 2.19 2.65
CA GLY A 12 13.87 1.82 1.72
C GLY A 12 13.44 2.98 0.79
N ALA A 13 13.70 2.83 -0.51
CA ALA A 13 13.25 3.67 -1.62
C ALA A 13 11.89 3.20 -2.19
N GLY A 14 10.97 2.83 -1.28
CA GLY A 14 9.54 2.73 -1.57
C GLY A 14 8.88 4.11 -1.67
N ILE A 15 7.56 4.15 -1.80
CA ILE A 15 6.83 5.43 -1.91
C ILE A 15 7.02 6.28 -0.66
N ALA A 16 6.89 5.70 0.54
CA ALA A 16 7.03 6.44 1.79
C ALA A 16 8.44 6.99 1.98
N GLY A 17 9.48 6.19 1.70
CA GLY A 17 10.87 6.63 1.81
C GLY A 17 11.26 7.68 0.77
N LEU A 18 10.85 7.52 -0.49
CA LEU A 18 11.10 8.53 -1.54
C LEU A 18 10.32 9.82 -1.28
N LEU A 19 9.09 9.73 -0.78
CA LEU A 19 8.30 10.91 -0.36
C LEU A 19 8.99 11.65 0.79
N THR A 20 9.53 10.91 1.77
CA THR A 20 10.33 11.47 2.86
C THR A 20 11.57 12.19 2.31
N ALA A 21 12.30 11.55 1.38
CA ALA A 21 13.48 12.13 0.75
C ALA A 21 13.15 13.42 -0.02
N GLN A 22 12.05 13.46 -0.78
CA GLN A 22 11.60 14.67 -1.48
C GLN A 22 11.25 15.80 -0.49
N ALA A 23 10.56 15.49 0.60
CA ALA A 23 10.21 16.47 1.62
C ALA A 23 11.45 17.02 2.34
N LEU A 24 12.40 16.16 2.72
CA LEU A 24 13.67 16.58 3.34
C LEU A 24 14.53 17.41 2.38
N LYS A 25 14.60 17.02 1.10
CA LYS A 25 15.29 17.78 0.05
C LYS A 25 14.74 19.21 -0.06
N ARG A 26 13.42 19.36 -0.09
CA ARG A 26 12.76 20.67 -0.17
C ARG A 26 13.06 21.55 1.05
N LEU A 27 13.23 20.94 2.22
CA LEU A 27 13.57 21.63 3.47
C LEU A 27 15.08 21.85 3.66
N GLU A 28 15.89 21.48 2.65
CA GLU A 28 17.36 21.53 2.70
C GLU A 28 17.95 20.77 3.90
N ILE A 29 17.34 19.65 4.26
CA ILE A 29 17.80 18.78 5.35
C ILE A 29 18.66 17.67 4.75
N PRO A 30 19.93 17.49 5.18
CA PRO A 30 20.78 16.41 4.69
C PRO A 30 20.17 15.04 4.99
N PHE A 31 20.16 14.16 3.99
CA PHE A 31 19.71 12.79 4.14
C PHE A 31 20.53 11.82 3.30
N ILE A 32 20.52 10.56 3.68
CA ILE A 32 21.03 9.44 2.89
C ILE A 32 19.90 8.43 2.78
N ILE A 33 19.58 8.02 1.56
CA ILE A 33 18.60 6.97 1.29
C ILE A 33 19.30 5.77 0.67
N PHE A 34 18.89 4.59 1.10
CA PHE A 34 19.38 3.31 0.60
C PHE A 34 18.25 2.29 0.47
N ASP A 35 18.38 1.36 -0.46
CA ASP A 35 17.39 0.30 -0.69
C ASP A 35 18.11 -1.02 -1.00
N ARG A 36 17.46 -2.13 -0.65
CA ARG A 36 17.94 -3.49 -0.91
C ARG A 36 17.84 -3.88 -2.39
N ASP A 37 16.91 -3.29 -3.13
CA ASP A 37 16.72 -3.54 -4.55
C ASP A 37 17.94 -3.03 -5.34
N GLU A 38 18.24 -3.64 -6.49
CA GLU A 38 19.40 -3.25 -7.32
C GLU A 38 19.15 -1.95 -8.10
N SER A 39 17.89 -1.63 -8.37
CA SER A 39 17.47 -0.44 -9.11
C SER A 39 15.98 -0.16 -8.93
N VAL A 40 15.53 1.00 -9.41
CA VAL A 40 14.10 1.36 -9.46
C VAL A 40 13.25 0.37 -10.26
N SER A 41 13.84 -0.31 -11.25
CA SER A 41 13.19 -1.28 -12.15
C SER A 41 13.28 -2.73 -11.67
N SER A 42 13.91 -3.02 -10.53
CA SER A 42 14.03 -4.39 -10.01
C SER A 42 12.69 -5.02 -9.62
N ARG A 43 11.63 -4.21 -9.48
CA ARG A 43 10.26 -4.69 -9.29
C ARG A 43 9.45 -4.42 -10.56
N GLY A 44 8.63 -5.39 -10.97
CA GLY A 44 7.65 -5.18 -12.04
C GLY A 44 6.60 -4.12 -11.67
N GLN A 45 5.67 -3.89 -12.60
CA GLN A 45 4.62 -2.85 -12.54
C GLN A 45 3.89 -2.79 -11.19
N GLY A 46 3.73 -3.94 -10.52
CA GLY A 46 3.09 -4.04 -9.22
C GLY A 46 1.63 -3.62 -9.30
N TRP A 47 1.06 -3.21 -8.17
CA TRP A 47 -0.35 -2.85 -8.08
C TRP A 47 -0.55 -1.34 -8.20
N GLY A 48 -1.67 -0.92 -8.78
CA GLY A 48 -2.10 0.47 -8.74
C GLY A 48 -2.37 0.93 -7.30
N ILE A 49 -2.06 2.19 -7.00
CA ILE A 49 -2.24 2.78 -5.67
C ILE A 49 -3.27 3.90 -5.78
N THR A 50 -4.25 3.90 -4.89
CA THR A 50 -5.23 4.98 -4.82
C THR A 50 -4.83 5.95 -3.70
N LEU A 51 -4.42 7.15 -4.09
CA LEU A 51 -4.25 8.29 -3.20
C LEU A 51 -5.62 8.94 -3.02
N HIS A 52 -6.13 9.06 -1.80
CA HIS A 52 -7.44 9.66 -1.55
C HIS A 52 -7.39 10.68 -0.41
N TRP A 53 -7.78 10.33 0.81
CA TRP A 53 -7.76 11.26 1.94
C TRP A 53 -6.37 11.85 2.24
N ALA A 54 -5.28 11.16 1.90
CA ALA A 54 -3.91 11.69 2.04
C ALA A 54 -3.39 12.41 0.77
N LEU A 55 -4.20 12.59 -0.28
CA LEU A 55 -3.74 13.16 -1.54
C LEU A 55 -3.20 14.59 -1.39
N ASN A 56 -3.90 15.44 -0.64
CA ASN A 56 -3.45 16.81 -0.42
C ASN A 56 -2.15 16.85 0.40
N ASP A 57 -2.03 15.99 1.41
CA ASP A 57 -0.81 15.86 2.21
C ASP A 57 0.36 15.39 1.34
N PHE A 58 0.12 14.39 0.48
CA PHE A 58 1.09 13.90 -0.50
C PHE A 58 1.63 15.02 -1.38
N LEU A 59 0.74 15.81 -1.99
CA LEU A 59 1.13 16.93 -2.85
C LEU A 59 1.87 18.00 -2.03
N SER A 60 1.41 18.30 -0.81
CA SER A 60 2.02 19.29 0.08
C SER A 60 3.45 18.95 0.52
N LEU A 61 3.90 17.70 0.34
CA LEU A 61 5.25 17.24 0.67
C LEU A 61 6.23 17.36 -0.50
N LEU A 62 5.72 17.64 -1.71
CA LEU A 62 6.50 17.64 -2.94
C LEU A 62 6.80 19.07 -3.41
N PRO A 63 7.92 19.30 -4.13
CA PRO A 63 8.12 20.53 -4.88
C PRO A 63 7.17 20.62 -6.08
N GLU A 64 6.83 21.84 -6.51
CA GLU A 64 5.81 22.12 -7.53
C GLU A 64 6.04 21.36 -8.85
N ASN A 65 7.29 21.31 -9.32
CA ASN A 65 7.66 20.58 -10.54
C ASN A 65 7.37 19.07 -10.49
N ILE A 66 7.42 18.46 -9.29
CA ILE A 66 7.09 17.05 -9.09
C ILE A 66 5.58 16.86 -8.93
N GLN A 67 4.89 17.79 -8.24
CA GLN A 67 3.42 17.75 -8.07
C GLN A 67 2.70 17.63 -9.42
N HIS A 68 3.07 18.42 -10.41
CA HIS A 68 2.48 18.34 -11.76
C HIS A 68 2.69 16.98 -12.42
N LYS A 69 3.81 16.30 -12.16
CA LYS A 69 4.11 14.97 -12.70
C LYS A 69 3.31 13.85 -12.01
N VAL A 70 2.89 14.05 -10.76
CA VAL A 70 2.04 13.08 -10.03
C VAL A 70 0.74 12.82 -10.80
N PHE A 71 0.11 13.86 -11.34
CA PHE A 71 -1.12 13.71 -12.13
C PHE A 71 -0.90 12.87 -13.39
N LYS A 72 0.28 12.95 -14.01
CA LYS A 72 0.65 12.11 -15.16
C LYS A 72 0.90 10.63 -14.79
N CYS A 73 0.95 10.31 -13.50
CA CYS A 73 1.11 8.93 -13.03
C CYS A 73 -0.22 8.17 -12.97
N GLN A 74 -1.37 8.82 -13.21
CA GLN A 74 -2.69 8.18 -13.14
C GLN A 74 -2.82 7.01 -14.11
N VAL A 75 -3.55 5.96 -13.73
CA VAL A 75 -3.79 4.77 -14.58
C VAL A 75 -4.67 5.10 -15.79
N LEU A 76 -5.58 6.07 -15.65
CA LEU A 76 -6.31 6.72 -16.73
C LEU A 76 -5.92 8.19 -16.75
N GLU A 77 -5.58 8.69 -17.93
CA GLU A 77 -5.22 10.08 -18.13
C GLU A 77 -6.38 11.00 -17.71
N ASP A 78 -6.07 12.03 -16.92
CA ASP A 78 -6.98 13.09 -16.48
C ASP A 78 -8.31 12.64 -15.84
N PHE A 79 -8.40 11.39 -15.37
CA PHE A 79 -9.62 10.85 -14.78
C PHE A 79 -10.14 11.69 -13.61
N HIS A 80 -9.24 12.19 -12.77
CA HIS A 80 -9.58 13.06 -11.63
C HIS A 80 -10.33 14.36 -11.98
N LEU A 81 -10.33 14.81 -13.24
CA LEU A 81 -11.06 16.01 -13.65
C LEU A 81 -12.58 15.79 -13.65
N ASN A 82 -13.01 14.54 -13.88
CA ASN A 82 -14.42 14.16 -13.96
C ASN A 82 -14.81 13.09 -12.93
N ASP A 83 -13.88 12.68 -12.06
CA ASP A 83 -14.13 11.65 -11.06
C ASP A 83 -15.00 12.19 -9.92
N SER A 84 -16.19 11.63 -9.80
CA SER A 84 -17.06 11.85 -8.64
C SER A 84 -16.69 10.94 -7.46
N GLY A 85 -15.71 10.05 -7.57
CA GLY A 85 -15.08 9.36 -6.45
C GLY A 85 -15.93 8.25 -5.84
N ASN A 86 -16.46 7.32 -6.65
CA ASN A 86 -17.25 6.20 -6.13
C ASN A 86 -16.38 4.95 -5.95
N PHE A 87 -16.31 4.40 -4.74
CA PHE A 87 -15.83 3.02 -4.56
C PHE A 87 -17.05 2.11 -4.46
N VAL A 88 -17.21 1.24 -5.46
CA VAL A 88 -18.39 0.38 -5.59
C VAL A 88 -18.12 -0.98 -4.97
N TYR A 89 -19.02 -1.39 -4.08
CA TYR A 89 -19.08 -2.75 -3.57
C TYR A 89 -20.29 -3.46 -4.15
N ILE A 90 -20.09 -4.61 -4.81
CA ILE A 90 -21.14 -5.36 -5.50
C ILE A 90 -21.47 -6.68 -4.81
N ASN A 91 -22.69 -7.15 -5.01
CA ASN A 91 -23.00 -8.57 -4.93
C ASN A 91 -22.43 -9.23 -6.19
N ALA A 92 -21.30 -9.94 -6.07
CA ALA A 92 -20.61 -10.47 -7.24
C ALA A 92 -21.34 -11.64 -7.92
N GLY A 93 -22.38 -12.22 -7.29
CA GLY A 93 -23.24 -13.23 -7.92
C GLY A 93 -24.35 -12.63 -8.79
N THR A 94 -24.77 -11.40 -8.51
CA THR A 94 -25.82 -10.69 -9.28
C THR A 94 -25.31 -9.49 -10.07
N ALA A 95 -24.05 -9.09 -9.87
CA ALA A 95 -23.46 -7.86 -10.38
C ALA A 95 -24.13 -6.55 -9.90
N ASN A 96 -25.08 -6.61 -8.96
CA ASN A 96 -25.74 -5.42 -8.44
C ASN A 96 -24.89 -4.71 -7.39
N SER A 97 -24.88 -3.37 -7.44
CA SER A 97 -24.25 -2.53 -6.42
C SER A 97 -24.98 -2.67 -5.07
N LEU A 98 -24.22 -2.86 -3.99
CA LEU A 98 -24.71 -2.83 -2.61
C LEU A 98 -24.45 -1.46 -1.97
N VAL A 99 -23.25 -0.93 -2.16
CA VAL A 99 -22.79 0.30 -1.53
C VAL A 99 -21.96 1.10 -2.50
N HIS A 100 -22.25 2.40 -2.55
CA HIS A 100 -21.38 3.42 -3.11
C HIS A 100 -20.72 4.15 -1.95
N ILE A 101 -19.44 3.90 -1.71
CA ILE A 101 -18.69 4.66 -0.71
C ILE A 101 -18.53 6.08 -1.27
N PRO A 102 -18.90 7.14 -0.51
CA PRO A 102 -19.05 8.49 -1.01
C PRO A 102 -17.81 9.06 -1.70
N PRO A 103 -18.04 10.07 -2.58
CA PRO A 103 -17.01 10.89 -3.21
C PRO A 103 -15.86 11.26 -2.28
N SER A 104 -14.66 10.75 -2.59
CA SER A 104 -13.42 11.38 -2.16
C SER A 104 -12.59 11.64 -3.39
N LYS A 105 -12.05 12.86 -3.54
CA LYS A 105 -11.08 13.16 -4.57
C LYS A 105 -9.96 12.13 -4.47
N ARG A 106 -9.74 11.37 -5.55
CA ARG A 106 -8.75 10.30 -5.58
C ARG A 106 -7.92 10.35 -6.85
N LEU A 107 -6.71 9.83 -6.74
CA LEU A 107 -5.83 9.53 -7.86
C LEU A 107 -5.42 8.07 -7.77
N ARG A 108 -5.87 7.24 -8.71
CA ARG A 108 -5.30 5.90 -8.87
C ARG A 108 -4.09 6.00 -9.80
N VAL A 109 -2.91 5.73 -9.26
CA VAL A 109 -1.63 5.90 -9.95
C VAL A 109 -0.93 4.57 -10.22
N ARG A 110 -0.19 4.50 -11.32
CA ARG A 110 0.77 3.43 -11.60
C ARG A 110 1.90 3.49 -10.58
N ARG A 111 2.05 2.45 -9.76
CA ARG A 111 3.04 2.40 -8.67
C ARG A 111 4.48 2.56 -9.14
N GLU A 112 4.84 1.93 -10.24
CA GLU A 112 6.18 2.09 -10.82
C GLU A 112 6.43 3.53 -11.27
N GLN A 113 5.46 4.13 -11.97
CA GLN A 113 5.59 5.49 -12.47
C GLN A 113 5.68 6.52 -11.35
N ILE A 114 4.85 6.42 -10.30
CA ILE A 114 4.93 7.35 -9.17
C ILE A 114 6.26 7.20 -8.42
N ARG A 115 6.82 5.98 -8.31
CA ARG A 115 8.17 5.79 -7.74
C ARG A 115 9.23 6.47 -8.61
N LYS A 116 9.19 6.31 -9.93
CA LYS A 116 10.10 6.99 -10.87
C LYS A 116 10.02 8.51 -10.74
N THR A 117 8.80 9.06 -10.64
CA THR A 117 8.58 10.49 -10.43
C THR A 117 9.14 10.97 -9.08
N LEU A 118 8.93 10.21 -8.00
CA LEU A 118 9.50 10.56 -6.69
C LEU A 118 11.02 10.39 -6.61
N LEU A 119 11.63 9.58 -7.50
CA LEU A 119 13.08 9.38 -7.58
C LEU A 119 13.81 10.56 -8.23
N GLU A 120 13.10 11.45 -8.94
CA GLU A 120 13.72 12.55 -9.66
C GLU A 120 14.57 13.45 -8.74
N GLY A 121 15.88 13.49 -9.02
CA GLY A 121 16.85 14.26 -8.24
C GLY A 121 17.12 13.71 -6.84
N ILE A 122 16.77 12.46 -6.57
CA ILE A 122 17.11 11.74 -5.33
C ILE A 122 18.16 10.68 -5.68
N ASP A 123 19.31 10.75 -5.03
CA ASP A 123 20.37 9.75 -5.19
C ASP A 123 20.18 8.62 -4.17
N VAL A 124 19.94 7.40 -4.66
CA VAL A 124 19.66 6.22 -3.84
C VAL A 124 20.84 5.28 -3.88
N ASN A 125 21.27 4.87 -2.69
CA ASN A 125 22.26 3.81 -2.53
C ASN A 125 21.58 2.44 -2.67
N TRP A 126 21.56 1.91 -3.89
CA TRP A 126 20.98 0.60 -4.21
C TRP A 126 21.83 -0.58 -3.70
N SER A 127 21.24 -1.78 -3.72
CA SER A 127 21.85 -3.04 -3.25
C SER A 127 22.35 -2.97 -1.81
N CYS A 128 21.70 -2.16 -0.98
CA CYS A 128 22.04 -1.86 0.41
C CYS A 128 20.90 -2.31 1.32
N LYS A 129 20.86 -3.61 1.63
CA LYS A 129 19.90 -4.19 2.58
C LYS A 129 20.39 -4.02 4.01
N THR A 130 19.61 -3.38 4.87
CA THR A 130 19.87 -3.29 6.32
C THR A 130 20.10 -4.67 6.93
N MET A 131 21.20 -4.84 7.64
CA MET A 131 21.53 -6.06 8.38
C MET A 131 21.60 -5.81 9.89
N GLU A 132 22.25 -4.71 10.28
CA GLU A 132 22.44 -4.35 11.67
C GLU A 132 22.20 -2.85 11.87
N VAL A 133 21.70 -2.48 13.05
CA VAL A 133 21.52 -1.09 13.48
C VAL A 133 22.18 -0.92 14.84
N ARG A 134 23.00 0.11 15.00
CA ARG A 134 23.62 0.49 16.28
C ARG A 134 23.26 1.94 16.58
N ALA A 135 22.64 2.17 17.73
CA ALA A 135 22.24 3.49 18.18
C ALA A 135 23.00 3.88 19.44
N THR A 136 23.43 5.13 19.52
CA THR A 136 23.98 5.79 20.70
C THR A 136 23.15 7.03 21.01
N ASP A 137 23.43 7.73 22.11
CA ASP A 137 22.74 8.97 22.46
C ASP A 137 22.99 10.09 21.42
N ALA A 138 24.08 10.00 20.64
CA ALA A 138 24.46 10.99 19.63
C ALA A 138 23.96 10.64 18.23
N GLU A 139 24.11 9.39 17.79
CA GLU A 139 23.95 8.98 16.40
C GLU A 139 23.39 7.56 16.23
N VAL A 140 23.03 7.22 15.00
CA VAL A 140 22.66 5.86 14.57
C VAL A 140 23.49 5.46 13.36
N THR A 141 24.00 4.23 13.40
CA THR A 141 24.77 3.62 12.31
C THR A 141 24.07 2.36 11.82
N VAL A 142 23.94 2.25 10.50
CA VAL A 142 23.39 1.09 9.80
C VAL A 142 24.50 0.37 9.06
N LEU A 143 24.58 -0.95 9.24
CA LEU A 143 25.41 -1.85 8.43
C LEU A 143 24.52 -2.57 7.41
N CYS A 144 24.92 -2.52 6.15
CA CYS A 144 24.25 -3.23 5.07
C CYS A 144 24.90 -4.60 4.79
N GLU A 145 24.15 -5.51 4.17
CA GLU A 145 24.61 -6.86 3.79
C GLU A 145 25.85 -6.87 2.88
N ASN A 146 26.02 -5.82 2.07
CA ASN A 146 27.19 -5.62 1.22
C ASN A 146 28.41 -5.01 1.97
N GLY A 147 28.34 -4.84 3.29
CA GLY A 147 29.39 -4.25 4.11
C GLY A 147 29.43 -2.72 4.15
N ARG A 148 28.60 -2.02 3.36
CA ARG A 148 28.51 -0.55 3.43
C ARG A 148 27.90 -0.13 4.76
N THR A 149 28.36 1.02 5.27
CA THR A 149 27.86 1.61 6.51
C THR A 149 27.38 3.03 6.26
N PHE A 150 26.32 3.43 6.98
CA PHE A 150 25.78 4.78 6.95
C PHE A 150 25.53 5.25 8.38
N THR A 151 25.99 6.46 8.70
CA THR A 151 25.84 7.07 10.03
C THR A 151 25.05 8.36 9.90
N GLY A 152 24.12 8.57 10.83
CA GLY A 152 23.23 9.73 10.81
C GLY A 152 22.61 10.04 12.16
N LYS A 153 21.80 11.09 12.20
CA LYS A 153 21.13 11.57 13.41
C LYS A 153 19.90 10.75 13.78
N LEU A 154 19.20 10.25 12.77
CA LEU A 154 17.95 9.51 12.87
C LEU A 154 17.91 8.47 11.75
N LEU A 155 17.39 7.28 12.04
CA LEU A 155 17.06 6.25 11.06
C LEU A 155 15.55 6.17 10.90
N ILE A 156 15.09 6.31 9.66
CA ILE A 156 13.70 6.09 9.26
C ILE A 156 13.62 4.74 8.56
N GLY A 157 13.01 3.76 9.23
CA GLY A 157 12.70 2.46 8.64
C GLY A 157 11.50 2.56 7.70
N ALA A 158 11.73 2.43 6.39
CA ALA A 158 10.75 2.53 5.32
C ALA A 158 10.76 1.29 4.38
N GLU A 159 11.25 0.15 4.89
CA GLU A 159 11.54 -1.08 4.14
C GLU A 159 10.30 -1.93 3.81
N GLY A 160 9.14 -1.50 4.29
CA GLY A 160 7.85 -2.17 4.11
C GLY A 160 7.61 -3.34 5.08
N SER A 161 6.69 -4.23 4.72
CA SER A 161 6.16 -5.27 5.62
C SER A 161 7.18 -6.27 6.14
N ASN A 162 8.37 -6.39 5.55
CA ASN A 162 9.46 -7.26 6.00
C ASN A 162 10.64 -6.46 6.60
N SER A 163 10.36 -5.32 7.25
CA SER A 163 11.39 -4.40 7.75
C SER A 163 12.40 -5.06 8.70
N ALA A 164 13.68 -4.86 8.39
CA ALA A 164 14.80 -5.19 9.26
C ALA A 164 14.91 -4.18 10.42
N THR A 165 14.62 -2.89 10.18
CA THR A 165 14.56 -1.88 11.26
C THR A 165 13.47 -2.22 12.29
N ARG A 166 12.29 -2.69 11.85
CA ARG A 166 11.27 -3.20 12.78
C ARG A 166 11.78 -4.39 13.58
N ARG A 167 12.44 -5.36 12.93
CA ARG A 167 13.04 -6.51 13.64
C ARG A 167 14.00 -6.09 14.74
N PHE A 168 14.78 -5.05 14.51
CA PHE A 168 15.73 -4.51 15.49
C PHE A 168 15.03 -3.78 16.66
N THR A 169 13.97 -3.04 16.38
CA THR A 169 13.24 -2.25 17.39
C THR A 169 12.19 -3.07 18.15
N ASN A 170 11.84 -4.26 17.64
CA ASN A 170 10.80 -5.15 18.15
C ASN A 170 11.22 -6.64 18.07
N PRO A 171 12.36 -7.06 18.64
CA PRO A 171 12.91 -8.41 18.44
C PRO A 171 11.96 -9.54 18.84
N ASP A 172 11.11 -9.31 19.84
CA ASP A 172 10.18 -10.31 20.37
C ASP A 172 8.82 -10.33 19.65
N ASN A 173 8.51 -9.29 18.86
CA ASN A 173 7.18 -9.13 18.28
C ASN A 173 7.17 -8.54 16.86
N TYR A 174 8.24 -8.62 16.08
CA TYR A 174 8.31 -8.04 14.71
C TYR A 174 7.58 -8.85 13.63
N GLN A 175 7.26 -10.13 13.89
CA GLN A 175 6.70 -11.04 12.90
C GLN A 175 5.29 -10.61 12.51
N LEU A 176 4.98 -10.77 11.23
CA LEU A 176 3.63 -10.53 10.73
C LEU A 176 2.70 -11.65 11.18
N TYR A 177 1.47 -11.29 11.53
CA TYR A 177 0.40 -12.23 11.82
C TYR A 177 -0.32 -12.61 10.53
N ASP A 178 -0.35 -13.91 10.22
CA ASP A 178 -1.04 -14.41 9.04
C ASP A 178 -2.54 -14.55 9.27
N LEU A 179 -3.32 -14.02 8.32
CA LEU A 179 -4.75 -14.21 8.33
C LEU A 179 -5.12 -15.58 7.73
N PRO A 180 -6.25 -16.19 8.18
CA PRO A 180 -6.78 -17.45 7.64
C PRO A 180 -7.46 -17.26 6.27
N VAL A 181 -6.87 -16.46 5.40
CA VAL A 181 -7.39 -16.13 4.06
C VAL A 181 -6.28 -16.38 3.05
N ARG A 182 -6.63 -17.00 1.92
CA ARG A 182 -5.75 -17.15 0.76
C ARG A 182 -6.18 -16.15 -0.32
N PHE A 183 -5.20 -15.61 -1.03
CA PHE A 183 -5.42 -14.60 -2.06
C PHE A 183 -4.61 -14.96 -3.30
N LEU A 184 -5.26 -14.94 -4.46
CA LEU A 184 -4.61 -15.10 -5.76
C LEU A 184 -5.08 -14.03 -6.72
N GLY A 185 -4.12 -13.40 -7.40
CA GLY A 185 -4.36 -12.40 -8.43
C GLY A 185 -3.69 -12.76 -9.75
N SER A 186 -4.15 -12.13 -10.83
CA SER A 186 -3.45 -12.11 -12.12
C SER A 186 -3.63 -10.77 -12.82
N THR A 187 -2.62 -10.39 -13.62
CA THR A 187 -2.76 -9.30 -14.60
C THR A 187 -3.39 -9.86 -15.86
N VAL A 188 -4.57 -9.35 -16.20
CA VAL A 188 -5.34 -9.72 -17.39
C VAL A 188 -5.28 -8.61 -18.45
N ILE A 189 -5.37 -9.01 -19.72
CA ILE A 189 -5.40 -8.10 -20.86
C ILE A 189 -6.83 -8.01 -21.40
N LEU A 190 -7.38 -6.80 -21.41
CA LEU A 190 -8.68 -6.50 -21.99
C LEU A 190 -8.52 -5.69 -23.28
N THR A 191 -9.31 -6.05 -24.29
CA THR A 191 -9.55 -5.19 -25.46
C THR A 191 -10.25 -3.90 -25.03
N HIS A 192 -10.26 -2.91 -25.93
CA HIS A 192 -11.01 -1.68 -25.70
C HIS A 192 -12.51 -1.96 -25.45
N GLU A 193 -13.12 -2.82 -26.27
CA GLU A 193 -14.53 -3.19 -26.14
C GLU A 193 -14.82 -3.89 -24.80
N GLU A 194 -14.01 -4.89 -24.43
CA GLU A 194 -14.17 -5.59 -23.14
C GLU A 194 -14.05 -4.63 -21.95
N TYR A 195 -13.10 -3.69 -21.99
CA TYR A 195 -12.93 -2.71 -20.91
C TYR A 195 -14.08 -1.70 -20.86
N GLU A 196 -14.56 -1.21 -22.01
CA GLU A 196 -15.73 -0.33 -22.09
C GLU A 196 -16.99 -1.00 -21.53
N GLU A 197 -17.18 -2.30 -21.80
CA GLU A 197 -18.31 -3.04 -21.21
C GLU A 197 -18.21 -3.13 -19.67
N VAL A 198 -17.02 -3.30 -19.11
CA VAL A 198 -16.82 -3.22 -17.65
C VAL A 198 -17.09 -1.81 -17.13
N SER A 199 -16.53 -0.78 -17.76
CA SER A 199 -16.59 0.60 -17.27
C SER A 199 -17.98 1.25 -17.40
N LYS A 200 -18.86 0.72 -18.26
CA LYS A 200 -20.28 1.11 -18.34
C LYS A 200 -21.09 0.63 -17.13
N HIS A 201 -20.76 -0.54 -16.58
CA HIS A 201 -21.53 -1.18 -15.52
C HIS A 201 -20.92 -0.99 -14.13
N PHE A 202 -19.61 -0.75 -14.05
CA PHE A 202 -18.86 -0.62 -12.81
C PHE A 202 -17.90 0.58 -12.85
N ASP A 203 -17.30 0.89 -11.71
CA ASP A 203 -16.29 1.94 -11.62
C ASP A 203 -15.07 1.62 -12.51
N SER A 204 -14.66 2.59 -13.33
CA SER A 204 -13.62 2.43 -14.33
C SER A 204 -12.22 2.18 -13.74
N LEU A 205 -11.98 2.60 -12.49
CA LEU A 205 -10.68 2.42 -11.86
C LEU A 205 -10.60 1.10 -11.10
N LEU A 206 -11.63 0.80 -10.30
CA LEU A 206 -11.70 -0.42 -9.48
C LEU A 206 -13.08 -0.66 -8.90
N PHE A 207 -13.44 -1.93 -8.74
CA PHE A 207 -14.61 -2.34 -7.98
C PHE A 207 -14.34 -3.69 -7.32
N GLN A 208 -15.16 -4.01 -6.33
CA GLN A 208 -14.98 -5.19 -5.50
C GLN A 208 -16.33 -5.75 -5.08
N GLY A 209 -16.36 -7.01 -4.68
CA GLY A 209 -17.58 -7.63 -4.20
C GLY A 209 -17.34 -8.98 -3.58
N THR A 210 -18.42 -9.58 -3.09
CA THR A 210 -18.40 -10.95 -2.56
C THR A 210 -19.39 -11.79 -3.34
N ILE A 211 -18.99 -13.01 -3.66
CA ILE A 211 -19.82 -14.06 -4.23
C ILE A 211 -20.64 -14.65 -3.07
N PRO A 212 -21.97 -14.43 -3.00
CA PRO A 212 -22.76 -14.79 -1.83
C PRO A 212 -22.84 -16.29 -1.54
N SER A 213 -22.73 -17.13 -2.57
CA SER A 213 -22.92 -18.58 -2.45
C SER A 213 -21.78 -19.28 -1.71
N ASN A 214 -20.61 -18.65 -1.59
CA ASN A 214 -19.42 -19.27 -1.02
C ASN A 214 -18.45 -18.29 -0.33
N ASP A 215 -18.89 -17.06 -0.06
CA ASP A 215 -18.12 -16.02 0.63
C ASP A 215 -16.78 -15.66 -0.05
N THR A 216 -16.62 -15.92 -1.34
CA THR A 216 -15.39 -15.58 -2.06
C THR A 216 -15.40 -14.10 -2.41
N PHE A 217 -14.36 -13.39 -1.99
CA PHE A 217 -14.16 -12.00 -2.36
C PHE A 217 -13.56 -11.91 -3.77
N PHE A 218 -14.07 -10.96 -4.55
CA PHE A 218 -13.67 -10.64 -5.91
C PHE A 218 -13.23 -9.19 -5.99
N TRP A 219 -12.12 -8.93 -6.69
CA TRP A 219 -11.60 -7.59 -6.93
C TRP A 219 -11.20 -7.42 -8.39
N PHE A 220 -11.61 -6.30 -8.97
CA PHE A 220 -11.13 -5.81 -10.25
C PHE A 220 -10.48 -4.44 -10.10
N SER A 221 -9.39 -4.19 -10.83
CA SER A 221 -8.90 -2.82 -11.00
C SER A 221 -8.07 -2.63 -12.25
N LEU A 222 -8.06 -1.41 -12.77
CA LEU A 222 -7.16 -1.01 -13.83
C LEU A 222 -5.72 -0.78 -13.32
N LEU A 223 -4.74 -1.23 -14.10
CA LEU A 223 -3.31 -1.00 -13.87
C LEU A 223 -2.70 -0.04 -14.91
N SER A 224 -3.04 -0.19 -16.19
CA SER A 224 -2.52 0.67 -17.26
C SER A 224 -3.45 0.73 -18.47
N SER A 225 -3.58 1.92 -19.06
CA SER A 225 -4.37 2.16 -20.26
C SER A 225 -3.51 2.19 -21.54
N PRO A 226 -4.14 2.04 -22.73
CA PRO A 226 -3.50 2.23 -24.04
C PRO A 226 -2.63 3.49 -24.14
N ALA A 227 -3.11 4.61 -23.60
CA ALA A 227 -2.42 5.89 -23.61
C ALA A 227 -1.05 5.87 -22.90
N HIS A 228 -0.82 4.89 -22.02
CA HIS A 228 0.39 4.81 -21.19
C HIS A 228 1.27 3.60 -21.48
N ASN A 229 0.70 2.51 -21.99
CA ASN A 229 1.48 1.33 -22.36
C ASN A 229 1.85 1.30 -23.86
N GLY A 230 1.33 2.22 -24.68
CA GLY A 230 1.62 2.29 -26.11
C GLY A 230 1.05 1.12 -26.91
N THR A 231 0.06 0.43 -26.35
CA THR A 231 -0.65 -0.70 -26.98
C THR A 231 -2.10 -0.34 -27.26
N ASN A 232 -2.88 -1.27 -27.81
CA ASN A 232 -4.32 -1.13 -28.01
C ASN A 232 -5.15 -1.84 -26.93
N PHE A 233 -4.53 -2.23 -25.81
CA PHE A 233 -5.16 -3.01 -24.75
C PHE A 233 -5.01 -2.35 -23.38
N TYR A 234 -5.96 -2.68 -22.49
CA TYR A 234 -5.91 -2.33 -21.09
C TYR A 234 -5.28 -3.47 -20.28
N GLU A 235 -4.36 -3.11 -19.39
CA GLU A 235 -3.84 -4.02 -18.38
C GLU A 235 -4.66 -3.85 -17.10
N CYS A 236 -5.37 -4.90 -16.72
CA CYS A 236 -6.23 -4.92 -15.54
C CYS A 236 -5.75 -6.00 -14.57
N GLN A 237 -6.25 -5.94 -13.36
CA GLN A 237 -6.03 -6.95 -12.33
C GLN A 237 -7.36 -7.58 -11.96
N VAL A 238 -7.37 -8.91 -11.89
CA VAL A 238 -8.47 -9.71 -11.36
C VAL A 238 -7.92 -10.52 -10.20
N ASN A 239 -8.60 -10.44 -9.05
CA ASN A 239 -8.19 -11.18 -7.87
C ASN A 239 -9.37 -11.87 -7.19
N PHE A 240 -9.06 -13.01 -6.58
CA PHE A 240 -9.96 -13.71 -5.69
C PHE A 240 -9.28 -13.95 -4.35
N SER A 241 -10.05 -13.87 -3.28
CA SER A 241 -9.64 -14.38 -1.97
C SER A 241 -10.77 -15.13 -1.29
N TRP A 242 -10.39 -16.13 -0.51
CA TRP A 242 -11.33 -17.03 0.14
C TRP A 242 -10.82 -17.42 1.52
N ASN A 243 -11.77 -17.73 2.40
CA ASN A 243 -11.47 -18.24 3.73
C ASN A 243 -10.73 -19.59 3.59
N CYS A 244 -9.58 -19.69 4.23
CA CYS A 244 -8.69 -20.84 4.16
C CYS A 244 -7.95 -20.99 5.51
N PRO A 245 -8.65 -21.47 6.56
CA PRO A 245 -8.08 -21.59 7.90
C PRO A 245 -6.96 -22.63 7.98
N ASN A 246 -7.01 -23.66 7.13
CA ASN A 246 -5.96 -24.67 7.00
C ASN A 246 -5.34 -24.62 5.59
N LYS A 247 -4.43 -23.67 5.37
CA LYS A 247 -3.76 -23.44 4.08
C LYS A 247 -2.98 -24.65 3.57
N THR A 248 -2.50 -25.50 4.47
CA THR A 248 -1.72 -26.71 4.13
C THR A 248 -2.59 -27.87 3.65
N ALA A 249 -3.90 -27.87 3.95
CA ALA A 249 -4.81 -28.91 3.49
C ALA A 249 -5.30 -28.68 2.05
N GLU A 250 -5.21 -27.45 1.53
CA GLU A 250 -5.60 -27.11 0.16
C GLU A 250 -4.40 -27.22 -0.78
N LYS A 251 -4.47 -28.17 -1.73
CA LYS A 251 -3.50 -28.27 -2.83
C LYS A 251 -3.45 -26.96 -3.61
N PHE A 252 -2.26 -26.35 -3.65
CA PHE A 252 -2.09 -25.02 -4.24
C PHE A 252 -0.67 -24.76 -4.76
N ASP A 253 0.09 -25.83 -5.00
CA ASP A 253 1.52 -25.73 -5.30
C ASP A 253 1.75 -25.51 -6.79
N THR A 254 0.99 -26.20 -7.64
CA THR A 254 1.14 -26.11 -9.10
C THR A 254 0.19 -25.07 -9.72
N VAL A 255 0.49 -24.64 -10.95
CA VAL A 255 -0.41 -23.78 -11.72
C VAL A 255 -1.77 -24.44 -11.92
N GLU A 256 -1.80 -25.74 -12.18
CA GLU A 256 -3.03 -26.51 -12.37
C GLU A 256 -3.86 -26.57 -11.08
N ASP A 257 -3.22 -26.77 -9.90
CA ASP A 257 -3.92 -26.69 -8.62
C ASP A 257 -4.59 -25.32 -8.43
N LYS A 258 -3.86 -24.24 -8.74
CA LYS A 258 -4.35 -22.86 -8.65
C LYS A 258 -5.53 -22.62 -9.60
N ILE A 259 -5.46 -23.10 -10.85
CA ILE A 259 -6.57 -23.01 -11.81
C ILE A 259 -7.81 -23.73 -11.27
N ASN A 260 -7.66 -24.94 -10.76
CA ASN A 260 -8.76 -25.74 -10.23
C ASN A 260 -9.41 -25.07 -9.01
N VAL A 261 -8.60 -24.51 -8.10
CA VAL A 261 -9.10 -23.75 -6.96
C VAL A 261 -9.83 -22.49 -7.44
N ILE A 262 -9.29 -21.72 -8.38
CA ILE A 262 -9.95 -20.53 -8.93
C ILE A 262 -11.30 -20.87 -9.55
N LYS A 263 -11.37 -21.90 -10.40
CA LYS A 263 -12.65 -22.36 -10.99
C LYS A 263 -13.68 -22.72 -9.92
N ARG A 264 -13.26 -23.38 -8.84
CA ARG A 264 -14.14 -23.75 -7.71
C ARG A 264 -14.63 -22.52 -6.93
N VAL A 265 -13.73 -21.65 -6.47
CA VAL A 265 -14.08 -20.49 -5.62
C VAL A 265 -14.83 -19.40 -6.41
N SER A 266 -14.63 -19.32 -7.73
CA SER A 266 -15.36 -18.39 -8.60
C SER A 266 -16.68 -18.93 -9.16
N SER A 267 -17.11 -20.15 -8.78
CA SER A 267 -18.27 -20.83 -9.39
C SER A 267 -19.59 -20.06 -9.29
N GLY A 268 -19.77 -19.23 -8.26
CA GLY A 268 -20.96 -18.39 -8.08
C GLY A 268 -20.85 -16.98 -8.65
N LEU A 269 -19.78 -16.65 -9.39
CA LEU A 269 -19.60 -15.34 -9.99
C LEU A 269 -20.67 -15.08 -11.06
N ASN A 270 -21.15 -13.84 -11.17
CA ASN A 270 -22.14 -13.46 -12.17
C ASN A 270 -21.63 -13.72 -13.61
N GLU A 271 -22.52 -14.11 -14.52
CA GLU A 271 -22.18 -14.40 -15.92
C GLU A 271 -21.47 -13.24 -16.63
N ASN A 272 -21.84 -11.99 -16.32
CA ASN A 272 -21.22 -10.80 -16.89
C ASN A 272 -19.78 -10.57 -16.40
N LEU A 273 -19.35 -11.26 -15.34
CA LEU A 273 -18.00 -11.18 -14.77
C LEU A 273 -17.19 -12.45 -15.03
N MET A 274 -17.81 -13.53 -15.51
CA MET A 274 -17.12 -14.81 -15.74
C MET A 274 -16.00 -14.71 -16.78
N PHE A 275 -16.13 -13.85 -17.79
CA PHE A 275 -15.07 -13.63 -18.77
C PHE A 275 -13.77 -13.09 -18.13
N LEU A 276 -13.86 -12.29 -17.06
CA LEU A 276 -12.69 -11.81 -16.31
C LEU A 276 -11.97 -12.96 -15.60
N ARG A 277 -12.74 -13.90 -15.05
CA ARG A 277 -12.21 -15.14 -14.46
C ARG A 277 -11.52 -15.99 -15.52
N ASP A 278 -12.15 -16.16 -16.67
CA ASP A 278 -11.59 -16.96 -17.78
C ASP A 278 -10.29 -16.34 -18.32
N LYS A 279 -10.23 -15.02 -18.47
CA LYS A 279 -9.00 -14.28 -18.80
C LYS A 279 -7.91 -14.48 -17.74
N MET A 280 -8.28 -14.44 -16.46
CA MET A 280 -7.36 -14.71 -15.36
C MET A 280 -6.79 -16.14 -15.45
N VAL A 281 -7.63 -17.14 -15.70
CA VAL A 281 -7.19 -18.54 -15.88
C VAL A 281 -6.32 -18.69 -17.13
N ALA A 282 -6.64 -18.02 -18.24
CA ALA A 282 -5.81 -18.04 -19.45
C ALA A 282 -4.44 -17.38 -19.23
N ALA A 283 -4.35 -16.41 -18.31
CA ALA A 283 -3.12 -15.75 -17.88
C ALA A 283 -2.52 -16.41 -16.62
N SER A 284 -2.61 -17.73 -16.49
CA SER A 284 -2.15 -18.46 -15.29
C SER A 284 -0.63 -18.42 -15.11
N ASP A 285 0.12 -18.14 -16.17
CA ASP A 285 1.57 -17.85 -16.12
C ASP A 285 1.89 -16.59 -15.31
N ARG A 286 0.90 -15.71 -15.11
CA ARG A 286 1.00 -14.46 -14.35
C ARG A 286 0.36 -14.52 -12.96
N PHE A 287 -0.01 -15.72 -12.50
CA PHE A 287 -0.57 -15.89 -11.16
C PHE A 287 0.39 -15.41 -10.07
N MET A 288 -0.15 -14.60 -9.16
CA MET A 288 0.56 -14.11 -8.00
C MET A 288 -0.26 -14.38 -6.74
N GLU A 289 0.27 -15.26 -5.89
CA GLU A 289 -0.26 -15.47 -4.55
C GLU A 289 0.23 -14.36 -3.62
N ILE A 290 -0.67 -13.86 -2.78
CA ILE A 290 -0.32 -12.88 -1.77
C ILE A 290 -0.64 -13.43 -0.39
N ARG A 291 0.39 -13.43 0.45
CA ARG A 291 0.23 -13.72 1.87
C ARG A 291 -0.41 -12.50 2.54
N LEU A 292 -1.65 -12.69 2.97
CA LEU A 292 -2.37 -11.68 3.74
C LEU A 292 -1.93 -11.76 5.20
N SER A 293 -1.13 -10.79 5.60
CA SER A 293 -0.63 -10.68 6.96
C SER A 293 -0.52 -9.22 7.38
N ASP A 294 -0.52 -9.00 8.69
CA ASP A 294 -0.52 -7.66 9.27
C ASP A 294 0.37 -7.59 10.53
N TRP A 295 0.56 -6.38 11.04
CA TRP A 295 1.34 -6.12 12.25
C TRP A 295 0.63 -5.09 13.13
N PRO A 296 -0.16 -5.53 14.13
CA PRO A 296 -1.13 -4.67 14.82
C PRO A 296 -0.53 -3.80 15.93
N TYR A 297 0.75 -3.96 16.27
CA TYR A 297 1.32 -3.32 17.45
C TYR A 297 1.57 -1.83 17.26
N ALA A 298 2.08 -1.42 16.08
CA ALA A 298 2.43 -0.03 15.76
C ALA A 298 3.22 0.68 16.89
N ASP A 299 4.00 -0.10 17.65
CA ASP A 299 4.74 0.35 18.82
C ASP A 299 6.14 -0.26 18.75
N PHE A 300 7.16 0.57 18.96
CA PHE A 300 8.56 0.23 18.70
C PHE A 300 9.49 0.97 19.66
N ASP A 301 10.63 0.35 19.97
CA ASP A 301 11.71 1.00 20.67
C ASP A 301 12.40 2.00 19.74
N ASP A 302 12.30 3.30 20.05
CA ASP A 302 12.90 4.38 19.25
C ASP A 302 14.40 4.55 19.49
N LYS A 303 14.99 3.76 20.39
CA LYS A 303 16.39 3.83 20.80
C LYS A 303 16.81 5.25 21.19
N GLN A 304 16.09 5.82 22.17
CA GLN A 304 16.31 7.19 22.65
C GLN A 304 16.12 8.23 21.55
N GLY A 305 15.12 8.00 20.69
CA GLY A 305 14.77 8.90 19.59
C GLY A 305 15.74 8.90 18.41
N LYS A 306 16.44 7.79 18.19
CA LYS A 306 17.31 7.58 17.03
C LYS A 306 16.66 6.80 15.90
N ILE A 307 15.50 6.21 16.13
CA ILE A 307 14.80 5.39 15.15
C ILE A 307 13.31 5.73 15.13
N ILE A 308 12.76 5.87 13.93
CA ILE A 308 11.31 5.83 13.67
C ILE A 308 11.01 4.84 12.54
N LEU A 309 9.77 4.36 12.47
CA LEU A 309 9.28 3.50 11.40
C LEU A 309 8.13 4.20 10.67
N ILE A 310 8.05 4.10 9.34
CA ILE A 310 6.96 4.65 8.52
C ILE A 310 6.31 3.58 7.64
N GLY A 311 5.03 3.77 7.29
CA GLY A 311 4.31 2.88 6.37
C GLY A 311 4.27 1.43 6.85
N ASP A 312 4.32 0.47 5.92
CA ASP A 312 4.25 -0.96 6.27
C ASP A 312 5.42 -1.45 7.14
N ALA A 313 6.50 -0.66 7.31
CA ALA A 313 7.51 -0.97 8.31
C ALA A 313 6.96 -0.82 9.74
N CYS A 314 6.03 0.12 9.96
CA CYS A 314 5.40 0.44 11.24
C CYS A 314 3.99 -0.15 11.42
N HIS A 315 3.21 -0.28 10.35
CA HIS A 315 1.80 -0.67 10.45
C HIS A 315 1.33 -1.47 9.23
N ALA A 316 2.10 -2.51 8.87
CA ALA A 316 1.70 -3.44 7.82
C ALA A 316 0.26 -3.92 8.04
N MET A 317 -0.58 -3.75 7.02
CA MET A 317 -2.00 -4.08 7.08
C MET A 317 -2.49 -4.69 5.77
N VAL A 318 -3.56 -5.47 5.84
CA VAL A 318 -4.21 -6.04 4.66
C VAL A 318 -5.02 -4.99 3.89
N MET A 319 -5.19 -5.19 2.58
CA MET A 319 -5.65 -4.16 1.65
C MET A 319 -7.16 -3.89 1.64
N TYR A 320 -7.97 -4.58 2.43
CA TYR A 320 -9.44 -4.58 2.31
C TYR A 320 -10.08 -3.21 2.61
N ARG A 321 -9.36 -2.29 3.26
CA ARG A 321 -9.76 -0.88 3.38
C ARG A 321 -9.04 0.05 2.41
N GLY A 322 -7.97 -0.40 1.76
CA GLY A 322 -7.19 0.41 0.81
C GLY A 322 -6.46 1.60 1.45
N GLU A 323 -6.09 1.53 2.73
CA GLU A 323 -5.60 2.69 3.51
C GLU A 323 -4.08 2.71 3.73
N ALA A 324 -3.39 1.58 3.60
CA ALA A 324 -1.97 1.42 3.96
C ALA A 324 -1.07 2.53 3.36
N GLY A 325 -1.18 2.75 2.05
CA GLY A 325 -0.41 3.79 1.35
C GLY A 325 -0.73 5.21 1.85
N ASN A 326 -1.97 5.48 2.24
CA ASN A 326 -2.39 6.79 2.74
C ASN A 326 -1.93 7.01 4.18
N HIS A 327 -1.94 5.98 5.03
CA HIS A 327 -1.29 6.04 6.36
C HIS A 327 0.20 6.30 6.25
N ALA A 328 0.89 5.64 5.31
CA ALA A 328 2.30 5.90 5.08
C ALA A 328 2.58 7.38 4.70
N ILE A 329 1.70 8.00 3.92
CA ILE A 329 1.80 9.43 3.57
C ILE A 329 1.56 10.32 4.80
N ALA A 330 0.56 9.99 5.61
CA ALA A 330 0.26 10.71 6.84
C ALA A 330 1.43 10.65 7.82
N ASP A 331 2.15 9.51 7.91
CA ASP A 331 3.35 9.42 8.75
C ASP A 331 4.44 10.38 8.29
N VAL A 332 4.69 10.46 6.97
CA VAL A 332 5.68 11.40 6.41
C VAL A 332 5.25 12.83 6.70
N LYS A 333 3.96 13.15 6.49
CA LYS A 333 3.43 14.48 6.77
C LYS A 333 3.60 14.88 8.23
N LEU A 334 3.23 14.00 9.14
CA LEU A 334 3.40 14.20 10.58
C LEU A 334 4.86 14.42 10.94
N PHE A 335 5.75 13.52 10.49
CA PHE A 335 7.17 13.60 10.78
C PHE A 335 7.76 14.94 10.32
N ILE A 336 7.47 15.36 9.08
CA ILE A 336 7.98 16.61 8.52
C ILE A 336 7.46 17.82 9.30
N ASN A 337 6.17 17.86 9.64
CA ASN A 337 5.60 18.96 10.42
C ASN A 337 6.26 19.05 11.82
N LEU A 338 6.44 17.92 12.51
CA LEU A 338 7.07 17.89 13.84
C LEU A 338 8.56 18.25 13.75
N LEU A 339 9.24 17.81 12.70
CA LEU A 339 10.64 18.14 12.43
C LEU A 339 10.82 19.65 12.24
N GLU A 340 9.95 20.31 11.49
CA GLU A 340 9.98 21.77 11.31
C GLU A 340 9.75 22.52 12.63
N LYS A 341 8.80 22.08 13.46
CA LYS A 341 8.60 22.65 14.82
C LYS A 341 9.85 22.49 15.69
N CYS A 342 10.46 21.32 15.64
CA CYS A 342 11.72 21.06 16.35
C CYS A 342 12.86 21.95 15.83
N ARG A 343 12.94 22.19 14.52
CA ARG A 343 13.92 23.12 13.91
C ARG A 343 13.76 24.55 14.40
N LYS A 344 12.51 25.00 14.54
CA LYS A 344 12.15 26.30 15.09
C LYS A 344 12.30 26.40 16.60
N GLN A 345 12.72 25.32 17.27
CA GLN A 345 12.85 25.21 18.73
C GLN A 345 11.51 25.39 19.47
N GLU A 346 10.40 25.12 18.79
CA GLU A 346 9.05 25.13 19.39
C GLU A 346 8.80 23.88 20.24
N ILE A 347 9.47 22.78 19.91
CA ILE A 347 9.47 21.52 20.66
C ILE A 347 10.88 20.93 20.68
N SER A 348 11.23 20.19 21.73
CA SER A 348 12.49 19.45 21.82
C SER A 348 12.49 18.18 20.95
N TRP A 349 13.68 17.62 20.72
CA TRP A 349 13.81 16.35 19.97
C TRP A 349 13.07 15.18 20.63
N PRO A 350 13.19 14.94 21.95
CA PRO A 350 12.42 13.88 22.61
C PRO A 350 10.90 14.10 22.52
N GLU A 351 10.43 15.35 22.61
CA GLU A 351 9.02 15.67 22.44
C GLU A 351 8.52 15.40 21.03
N MET A 352 9.33 15.69 20.00
CA MET A 352 9.01 15.37 18.61
C MET A 352 8.86 13.86 18.40
N ILE A 353 9.81 13.06 18.88
CA ILE A 353 9.77 11.59 18.74
C ILE A 353 8.56 11.02 19.46
N ARG A 354 8.29 11.46 20.70
CA ARG A 354 7.12 11.01 21.46
C ARG A 354 5.82 11.36 20.75
N ALA A 355 5.65 12.62 20.31
CA ALA A 355 4.47 13.05 19.59
C ALA A 355 4.25 12.26 18.28
N TYR A 356 5.34 11.92 17.58
CA TYR A 356 5.27 11.08 16.39
C TYR A 356 4.75 9.67 16.71
N LYS A 357 5.31 9.02 17.73
CA LYS A 357 4.93 7.66 18.13
C LYS A 357 3.50 7.59 18.63
N ASP A 358 3.08 8.55 19.45
CA ASP A 358 1.74 8.60 20.02
C ASP A 358 0.68 8.69 18.92
N ASP A 359 0.85 9.60 17.94
CA ASP A 359 -0.07 9.70 16.79
C ASP A 359 -0.10 8.41 15.96
N VAL A 360 1.06 7.86 15.59
CA VAL A 360 1.09 6.64 14.76
C VAL A 360 0.40 5.48 15.47
N LYS A 361 0.60 5.34 16.78
CA LYS A 361 -0.06 4.31 17.59
C LYS A 361 -1.58 4.52 17.66
N GLU A 362 -2.03 5.75 17.89
CA GLU A 362 -3.45 6.09 18.00
C GLU A 362 -4.20 6.03 16.66
N ARG A 363 -3.53 6.40 15.55
CA ARG A 363 -4.13 6.47 14.22
C ARG A 363 -3.97 5.18 13.43
N ALA A 364 -2.74 4.67 13.31
CA ALA A 364 -2.44 3.53 12.44
C ALA A 364 -2.69 2.18 13.12
N GLY A 365 -2.44 2.06 14.43
CA GLY A 365 -2.70 0.83 15.20
C GLY A 365 -4.14 0.31 15.02
N PRO A 366 -5.17 1.13 15.31
CA PRO A 366 -6.56 0.76 15.05
C PRO A 366 -6.86 0.50 13.57
N ALA A 367 -6.24 1.22 12.64
CA ALA A 367 -6.45 1.02 11.21
C ALA A 367 -5.98 -0.36 10.71
N VAL A 368 -4.89 -0.90 11.29
CA VAL A 368 -4.44 -2.27 11.03
C VAL A 368 -5.54 -3.28 11.42
N LEU A 369 -6.07 -3.16 12.64
CA LEU A 369 -7.12 -4.06 13.15
C LEU A 369 -8.44 -3.92 12.40
N LEU A 370 -8.82 -2.70 12.01
CA LEU A 370 -10.00 -2.47 11.18
C LEU A 370 -9.83 -3.08 9.78
N SER A 371 -8.62 -3.03 9.22
CA SER A 371 -8.31 -3.67 7.94
C SER A 371 -8.36 -5.18 8.03
N ARG A 372 -7.87 -5.77 9.13
CA ARG A 372 -8.05 -7.19 9.45
C ARG A 372 -9.52 -7.57 9.51
N GLN A 373 -10.32 -6.81 10.25
CA GLN A 373 -11.75 -7.10 10.38
C GLN A 373 -12.47 -6.95 9.02
N ALA A 374 -12.08 -5.96 8.21
CA ALA A 374 -12.62 -5.80 6.86
C ALA A 374 -12.28 -7.00 5.96
N CYS A 375 -11.08 -7.58 6.09
CA CYS A 375 -10.71 -8.83 5.43
C CYS A 375 -11.62 -9.98 5.86
N LEU A 376 -11.82 -10.17 7.17
CA LEU A 376 -12.67 -11.26 7.67
C LEU A 376 -14.13 -11.09 7.24
N ASP A 377 -14.64 -9.86 7.23
CA ASP A 377 -16.01 -9.56 6.80
C ASP A 377 -16.18 -9.70 5.28
N ALA A 378 -15.15 -9.41 4.47
CA ALA A 378 -15.16 -9.64 3.02
C ALA A 378 -15.42 -11.11 2.65
N HIS A 379 -15.10 -12.03 3.57
CA HIS A 379 -15.33 -13.47 3.45
C HIS A 379 -16.44 -13.96 4.39
N ASN A 380 -17.44 -13.11 4.63
CA ASN A 380 -18.66 -13.45 5.36
C ASN A 380 -19.83 -12.61 4.83
N TRP A 381 -20.52 -13.13 3.83
CA TRP A 381 -21.61 -12.43 3.14
C TRP A 381 -22.74 -12.01 4.08
N GLU A 382 -23.03 -12.81 5.10
CA GLU A 382 -24.08 -12.51 6.09
C GLU A 382 -23.82 -11.18 6.80
N LYS A 383 -22.55 -10.80 7.01
CA LYS A 383 -22.16 -9.50 7.58
C LYS A 383 -22.17 -8.34 6.59
N LEU A 384 -22.39 -8.59 5.31
CA LEU A 384 -22.35 -7.58 4.24
C LEU A 384 -23.70 -7.34 3.57
N LYS A 385 -24.57 -8.36 3.54
CA LYS A 385 -25.84 -8.32 2.82
C LYS A 385 -26.81 -7.21 3.25
N ASP A 386 -26.69 -6.76 4.51
CA ASP A 386 -27.53 -5.71 5.07
C ASP A 386 -26.69 -4.48 5.49
N PHE A 387 -26.22 -3.73 4.49
CA PHE A 387 -25.24 -2.66 4.73
C PHE A 387 -25.75 -1.53 5.65
N GLN A 388 -27.07 -1.33 5.74
CA GLN A 388 -27.66 -0.29 6.61
C GLN A 388 -27.58 -0.67 8.09
N LEU A 389 -27.59 -1.96 8.40
CA LEU A 389 -27.52 -2.50 9.76
C LEU A 389 -26.10 -2.93 10.14
N ASN A 390 -25.27 -3.29 9.16
CA ASN A 390 -23.96 -3.86 9.39
C ASN A 390 -22.87 -2.79 9.59
N LYS A 391 -22.19 -2.87 10.75
CA LYS A 391 -21.05 -1.98 11.11
C LYS A 391 -19.71 -2.46 10.53
N SER A 392 -19.71 -3.23 9.44
CA SER A 392 -18.46 -3.79 8.90
C SER A 392 -17.51 -2.66 8.49
N PRO A 393 -16.25 -2.66 8.93
CA PRO A 393 -15.27 -1.66 8.52
C PRO A 393 -14.90 -1.76 7.03
N LEU A 394 -15.35 -2.80 6.31
CA LEU A 394 -15.23 -2.91 4.86
C LEU A 394 -16.15 -1.92 4.13
N LEU A 395 -17.39 -1.78 4.62
CA LEU A 395 -18.45 -0.98 3.99
C LEU A 395 -18.75 0.33 4.73
N ALA A 396 -18.31 0.45 5.98
CA ALA A 396 -18.60 1.62 6.80
C ALA A 396 -18.02 2.91 6.19
N LEU A 397 -18.83 3.96 6.22
CA LEU A 397 -18.39 5.32 5.97
C LEU A 397 -17.27 5.67 6.95
N ARG A 398 -16.13 6.08 6.43
CA ARG A 398 -14.95 6.42 7.23
C ARG A 398 -15.27 7.69 7.99
N LYS A 399 -15.19 7.65 9.32
CA LYS A 399 -15.25 8.87 10.13
C LYS A 399 -14.02 9.71 9.79
N LYS A 400 -14.26 10.97 9.43
CA LYS A 400 -13.21 11.96 9.11
C LYS A 400 -12.31 12.22 10.30
#